data_AF-A0A0J0Y470-F1
#
_entry.id   AF-A0A0J0Y470-F1
#
_cell.length_a   1.000
_cell.length_b   1.000
_cell.length_c   1.000
_cell.angle_alpha   90.00
_cell.angle_beta   90.00
_cell.angle_gamma   90.00
#
_symmetry.space_group_name_H-M   'P 1'
#
loop_
_entity.id
_entity.type
_entity.pdbx_description
1 polymer ?
#
loop_
_entity_poly.entity_id
_entity_poly.type
_entity_poly.pdbx_seq_one_letter_code
_entity_poly.pdbx_strand_id
1 'polypeptide(L)'
;MKKFILSATFLAFAGFSAVQASEVKDLKSAAIVAVQDSAVKTPVKLEELPEPVTTALKSDAYKGWTATEAWSVKEGTKEYYLINVKKEAETGSVKIDKDGKPVQ
;
A
#
# COMPACT_ATOMS: atom_id res chain seq x y z
N MET A 1 -33.24 53.66 40.84
CA MET A 1 -32.35 54.76 41.26
C MET A 1 -30.92 54.43 40.90
N LYS A 2 -30.11 55.47 40.87
CA LYS A 2 -28.89 55.64 40.10
C LYS A 2 -27.66 55.18 40.92
N LYS A 3 -26.62 54.77 40.17
CA LYS A 3 -25.17 55.03 40.32
C LYS A 3 -24.29 54.26 41.32
N PHE A 4 -23.03 54.12 40.85
CA PHE A 4 -21.76 53.76 41.51
C PHE A 4 -21.49 52.25 41.58
N ILE A 5 -20.30 51.68 41.30
CA ILE A 5 -18.90 52.09 41.56
C ILE A 5 -18.04 51.31 40.52
N LEU A 6 -17.35 51.91 39.54
CA LEU A 6 -15.98 52.44 39.56
C LEU A 6 -14.89 51.50 40.14
N SER A 7 -14.07 50.94 39.25
CA SER A 7 -12.66 50.56 39.47
C SER A 7 -12.33 49.48 40.51
N ALA A 8 -11.86 48.33 40.01
CA ALA A 8 -10.80 47.58 40.68
C ALA A 8 -9.96 46.79 39.66
N THR A 9 -8.76 47.33 39.42
CA THR A 9 -7.51 46.57 39.42
C THR A 9 -7.29 45.57 38.28
N PHE A 10 -6.54 46.09 37.30
CA PHE A 10 -5.63 45.33 36.45
C PHE A 10 -4.84 44.28 37.25
N LEU A 11 -5.16 43.01 37.07
CA LEU A 11 -4.21 41.93 37.28
C LEU A 11 -3.58 41.61 35.93
N ALA A 12 -2.41 42.18 35.69
CA ALA A 12 -1.51 41.73 34.65
C ALA A 12 -1.07 40.29 35.00
N PHE A 13 -1.70 39.30 34.39
CA PHE A 13 -1.18 37.93 34.37
C PHE A 13 -0.07 37.88 33.31
N ALA A 14 1.13 38.30 33.71
CA ALA A 14 2.35 37.94 33.01
C ALA A 14 2.69 36.49 33.39
N GLY A 15 2.65 35.59 32.42
CA GLY A 15 3.16 34.23 32.58
C GLY A 15 2.24 33.16 32.00
N PHE A 16 2.16 33.09 30.68
CA PHE A 16 1.94 31.79 30.03
C PHE A 16 3.11 31.53 29.09
N SER A 17 3.94 30.61 29.56
CA SER A 17 4.86 29.73 28.82
C SER A 17 5.06 30.03 27.34
N ALA A 18 6.32 30.26 26.96
CA ALA A 18 6.80 30.15 25.61
C ALA A 18 6.22 28.88 24.94
N VAL A 19 5.29 29.08 24.00
CA VAL A 19 5.05 28.10 22.95
C VAL A 19 6.33 28.07 22.15
N GLN A 20 7.11 27.00 22.30
CA GLN A 20 8.04 26.59 21.26
C GLN A 20 7.21 26.38 20.00
N ALA A 21 7.22 27.40 19.13
CA ALA A 21 6.88 27.23 17.73
C ALA A 21 8.00 26.38 17.12
N SER A 22 7.92 25.06 17.33
CA SER A 22 8.54 24.15 16.38
C SER A 22 7.89 24.46 15.05
N GLU A 23 8.73 24.97 14.15
CA GLU A 23 8.46 25.22 12.75
C GLU A 23 7.35 24.28 12.25
N VAL A 24 6.17 24.84 12.00
CA VAL A 24 5.22 24.24 11.06
C VAL A 24 5.87 24.36 9.68
N LYS A 25 6.92 23.56 9.47
CA LYS A 25 7.22 23.03 8.16
C LYS A 25 5.92 22.39 7.74
N ASP A 26 5.30 23.00 6.74
CA ASP A 26 4.44 22.37 5.76
C ASP A 26 5.04 21.00 5.41
N LEU A 27 4.76 20.03 6.27
CA LEU A 27 4.68 18.64 5.90
C LEU A 27 3.44 18.61 5.03
N LYS A 28 3.65 18.93 3.75
CA LYS A 28 2.98 18.19 2.69
C LYS A 28 3.06 16.74 3.13
N SER A 29 1.96 16.29 3.71
CA SER A 29 1.58 14.90 3.85
C SER A 29 1.38 14.38 2.43
N ALA A 30 2.47 14.29 1.68
CA ALA A 30 2.70 13.12 0.90
C ALA A 30 3.01 12.06 1.96
N ALA A 31 1.96 11.47 2.51
CA ALA A 31 2.01 10.10 2.96
C ALA A 31 2.39 9.26 1.74
N ILE A 32 3.66 9.31 1.35
CA ILE A 32 4.33 8.12 0.88
C ILE A 32 4.36 7.20 2.09
N VAL A 33 3.22 6.54 2.30
CA VAL A 33 3.23 5.16 2.75
C VAL A 33 3.97 4.43 1.64
N ALA A 34 5.29 4.56 1.60
CA ALA A 34 6.13 3.51 1.08
C ALA A 34 5.91 2.39 2.09
N VAL A 35 4.82 1.65 1.88
CA VAL A 35 4.72 0.29 2.37
C VAL A 35 6.07 -0.30 2.04
N GLN A 36 6.75 -0.76 3.08
CA GLN A 36 8.01 -1.45 3.02
C GLN A 36 7.82 -2.82 2.34
N ASP A 37 7.10 -2.83 1.21
CA ASP A 37 6.90 -3.97 0.36
C ASP A 37 8.18 -4.04 -0.47
N SER A 38 9.19 -4.70 0.12
CA SER A 38 10.42 -5.05 -0.60
C SER A 38 10.14 -6.04 -1.74
N ALA A 39 8.87 -6.34 -2.01
CA ALA A 39 8.37 -7.03 -3.17
C ALA A 39 8.42 -6.10 -4.41
N VAL A 40 9.51 -6.21 -5.16
CA VAL A 40 9.59 -5.59 -6.50
C VAL A 40 8.67 -6.36 -7.43
N LYS A 41 7.57 -5.73 -7.86
CA LYS A 41 6.63 -6.29 -8.84
C LYS A 41 6.98 -5.77 -10.23
N THR A 42 7.51 -6.64 -11.07
CA THR A 42 7.84 -6.37 -12.47
C THR A 42 6.74 -6.97 -13.35
N PRO A 43 5.96 -6.16 -14.10
CA PRO A 43 4.99 -6.70 -15.04
C PRO A 43 5.72 -7.51 -16.11
N VAL A 44 5.24 -8.73 -16.35
CA VAL A 44 5.77 -9.65 -17.36
C VAL A 44 4.63 -10.07 -18.29
N LYS A 45 4.97 -10.32 -19.55
CA LYS A 45 3.96 -10.85 -20.48
C LYS A 45 3.69 -12.31 -20.16
N LEU A 46 2.48 -12.78 -20.46
CA LEU A 46 2.12 -14.19 -20.34
C LEU A 46 3.02 -15.10 -21.20
N GLU A 47 3.58 -14.56 -22.29
CA GLU A 47 4.53 -15.22 -23.19
C GLU A 47 5.95 -15.32 -22.61
N GLU A 48 6.28 -14.42 -21.67
CA GLU A 48 7.56 -14.41 -20.96
C GLU A 48 7.51 -15.24 -19.67
N LEU A 49 6.35 -15.82 -19.36
CA LEU A 49 6.23 -16.73 -18.24
C LEU A 49 6.97 -18.04 -18.54
N PRO A 50 7.67 -18.61 -17.54
CA PRO A 50 8.31 -19.90 -17.68
C PRO A 50 7.31 -21.00 -18.10
N GLU A 51 7.76 -21.97 -18.90
CA GLU A 51 6.99 -23.18 -19.20
C GLU A 51 6.33 -23.85 -17.98
N PRO A 52 7.01 -24.00 -16.82
CA PRO A 52 6.36 -24.60 -15.65
C PRO A 52 5.21 -23.74 -15.11
N VAL A 53 5.30 -22.41 -15.18
CA VAL A 53 4.23 -21.49 -14.75
C VAL A 53 3.04 -21.57 -15.71
N THR A 54 3.29 -21.55 -17.02
CA THR A 54 2.21 -21.67 -18.01
C THR A 54 1.53 -23.04 -17.96
N THR A 55 2.28 -24.10 -17.65
CA THR A 55 1.75 -25.45 -17.41
C THR A 55 0.85 -25.48 -16.17
N ALA A 56 1.29 -24.84 -15.08
CA ALA A 56 0.49 -24.73 -13.87
C ALA A 56 -0.82 -23.97 -14.12
N LEU A 57 -0.81 -22.88 -14.89
CA LEU A 57 -2.02 -22.15 -15.29
C LEU A 57 -2.97 -22.95 -16.19
N LYS A 58 -2.47 -23.95 -16.92
CA LYS A 58 -3.27 -24.89 -17.73
C LYS A 58 -3.80 -26.07 -16.92
N SER A 59 -3.42 -26.20 -15.65
CA SER A 59 -3.92 -27.27 -14.78
C SER A 59 -5.42 -27.12 -14.53
N ASP A 60 -6.06 -28.21 -14.13
CA ASP A 60 -7.49 -28.21 -13.84
C ASP A 60 -7.88 -27.22 -12.72
N ALA A 61 -6.94 -26.83 -11.85
CA ALA A 61 -7.15 -25.85 -10.79
C ALA A 61 -7.55 -24.45 -11.31
N TYR A 62 -7.06 -24.07 -12.49
CA TYR A 62 -7.33 -22.77 -13.10
C TYR A 62 -8.13 -22.91 -14.41
N LYS A 63 -8.77 -24.06 -14.63
CA LYS A 63 -9.60 -24.29 -15.80
C LYS A 63 -10.79 -23.33 -15.81
N GLY A 64 -10.97 -22.63 -16.92
CA GLY A 64 -11.98 -21.59 -17.07
C GLY A 64 -11.59 -20.23 -16.48
N TRP A 65 -10.40 -20.12 -15.89
CA TRP A 65 -9.81 -18.84 -15.52
C TRP A 65 -8.91 -18.35 -16.64
N THR A 66 -9.13 -17.13 -17.10
CA THR A 66 -8.32 -16.50 -18.15
C THR A 66 -7.26 -15.62 -17.51
N ALA A 67 -5.98 -15.91 -17.70
CA ALA A 67 -4.91 -15.04 -17.26
C ALA A 67 -4.98 -13.70 -18.01
N THR A 68 -5.10 -12.60 -17.27
CA THR A 68 -5.20 -11.25 -17.84
C THR A 68 -3.88 -10.51 -17.74
N GLU A 69 -3.17 -10.69 -16.62
CA GLU A 69 -1.95 -9.98 -16.31
C GLU A 69 -1.01 -10.89 -15.53
N ALA A 70 0.30 -10.67 -15.69
CA ALA A 70 1.31 -11.39 -14.94
C ALA A 70 2.39 -10.42 -14.44
N TRP A 71 2.91 -10.71 -13.25
CA TRP A 71 3.97 -9.96 -12.61
C TRP A 71 4.98 -10.92 -12.00
N SER A 72 6.26 -10.70 -12.28
CA SER A 72 7.31 -11.26 -11.45
C SER A 72 7.40 -10.45 -10.16
N VAL A 73 7.29 -11.11 -9.02
CA VAL A 73 7.34 -10.50 -7.69
C VAL A 73 8.57 -11.02 -6.98
N LYS A 74 9.50 -10.11 -6.68
CA LYS A 74 10.72 -10.42 -5.95
C LYS A 74 10.67 -9.79 -4.57
N GLU A 75 10.38 -10.61 -3.57
CA GLU A 75 10.23 -10.23 -2.17
C GLU A 75 11.48 -10.69 -1.39
N GLY A 76 12.49 -9.82 -1.35
CA GLY A 76 13.79 -10.11 -0.72
C GLY A 76 14.51 -11.28 -1.40
N THR A 77 14.54 -12.44 -0.72
CA THR A 77 15.14 -13.69 -1.23
C THR A 77 14.16 -14.59 -1.97
N LYS A 78 12.85 -14.28 -1.90
CA LYS A 78 11.79 -15.06 -2.57
C LYS A 78 11.45 -14.40 -3.90
N GLU A 79 11.33 -15.21 -4.94
CA GLU A 79 10.87 -14.77 -6.25
C GLU A 79 9.74 -15.68 -6.71
N TYR A 80 8.61 -15.08 -7.06
CA TYR A 80 7.42 -15.78 -7.52
C TYR A 80 6.69 -14.94 -8.56
N TYR A 81 5.92 -15.59 -9.43
CA TYR A 81 5.07 -14.95 -10.40
C TYR A 81 3.66 -14.82 -9.84
N LEU A 82 3.12 -13.61 -9.81
CA LEU A 82 1.72 -13.34 -9.54
C LEU A 82 1.01 -13.21 -10.89
N ILE A 83 0.03 -14.05 -11.14
CA ILE A 83 -0.78 -14.05 -12.36
C ILE A 83 -2.21 -13.68 -11.96
N ASN A 84 -2.69 -12.54 -12.42
CA ASN A 84 -4.11 -12.23 -12.30
C ASN A 84 -4.89 -13.03 -13.34
N VAL A 85 -5.96 -13.62 -12.85
CA VAL A 85 -6.87 -14.42 -13.63
C VAL A 85 -8.28 -13.89 -13.50
N LYS A 86 -9.08 -14.02 -14.54
CA LYS A 86 -10.47 -13.57 -14.56
C LYS A 86 -11.36 -14.70 -15.04
N LYS A 87 -12.46 -14.94 -14.34
CA LYS A 87 -13.49 -15.89 -14.70
C LYS A 87 -14.84 -15.19 -14.61
N GLU A 88 -15.43 -14.93 -15.78
CA GLU A 88 -16.70 -14.20 -15.90
C GLU A 88 -16.66 -12.83 -15.18
N ALA A 89 -17.31 -12.71 -14.01
CA ALA A 89 -17.32 -11.52 -13.17
C ALA A 89 -16.30 -11.58 -12.01
N GLU A 90 -15.69 -12.73 -11.77
CA GLU A 90 -14.72 -12.93 -10.69
C GLU A 90 -13.30 -12.64 -11.16
N THR A 91 -12.56 -11.89 -10.35
CA THR A 91 -11.12 -11.69 -10.50
C THR A 91 -10.40 -12.44 -9.39
N GLY A 92 -9.32 -13.12 -9.76
CA GLY A 92 -8.45 -13.88 -8.87
C GLY A 92 -6.99 -13.54 -9.14
N SER A 93 -6.13 -13.95 -8.22
CA SER A 93 -4.69 -13.86 -8.40
C SER A 93 -4.06 -15.18 -7.96
N VAL A 94 -3.14 -15.68 -8.76
CA VAL A 94 -2.45 -16.94 -8.53
C VAL A 94 -0.98 -16.63 -8.38
N LYS A 95 -0.37 -17.04 -7.27
CA LYS A 95 1.08 -16.91 -7.09
C LYS A 95 1.72 -18.27 -7.38
N ILE A 96 2.68 -18.30 -8.30
CA ILE A 96 3.35 -19.51 -8.76
C ILE A 96 4.85 -19.25 -8.71
N ASP A 97 5.64 -20.14 -8.14
CA ASP A 97 7.10 -20.04 -8.18
C ASP A 97 7.64 -20.33 -9.59
N LYS A 98 8.95 -20.11 -9.76
CA LYS A 98 9.67 -20.41 -11.01
C LYS A 98 9.62 -21.88 -11.43
N ASP A 99 9.31 -22.79 -10.51
CA ASP A 99 9.23 -24.24 -10.70
C ASP A 99 7.80 -24.70 -11.02
N GLY A 100 6.84 -23.76 -11.15
CA GLY A 100 5.45 -24.04 -11.50
C GLY A 100 4.59 -24.48 -10.30
N LYS A 101 5.09 -24.32 -9.08
CA LYS A 101 4.32 -24.67 -7.87
C LYS A 101 3.59 -23.45 -7.34
N PRO A 102 2.30 -23.57 -6.99
CA PRO A 102 1.59 -22.49 -6.34
C PRO A 102 2.24 -22.20 -4.98
N VAL A 103 2.55 -20.92 -4.74
CA VAL A 103 3.05 -20.43 -3.45
C VAL A 103 1.87 -19.75 -2.72
N GLN A 104 1.59 -20.19 -1.50
CA GLN A 104 0.52 -19.63 -0.66
C GLN A 104 1.06 -18.56 0.29
#